data_AF-A0A511YQL2-F1
#
_entry.id   AF-A0A511YQL2-F1
#
_cell.length_a   1.000
_cell.length_b   1.000
_cell.length_c   1.000
_cell.angle_alpha   90.00
_cell.angle_beta   90.00
_cell.angle_gamma   90.00
#
_symmetry.space_group_name_H-M   'P 1'
#
loop_
_entity.id
_entity.type
_entity.pdbx_description
1 polymer ?
#
loop_
_entity_poly.entity_id
_entity_poly.type
_entity_poly.pdbx_seq_one_letter_code
_entity_poly.pdbx_strand_id
1 'polypeptide(L)' 'MDNFKKNSSPWKLGFIYYNKDDKRLFPPKRTKMGWTINFANPWSIIAMLLVIISIILIGEYLTKTR' A
#
# COMPACT_ATOMS: atom_id res chain seq x y z
N MET A 1 23.03 15.59 24.30
CA MET A 1 21.86 14.68 24.38
C MET A 1 21.69 14.11 22.99
N ASP A 2 22.19 12.89 22.81
CA ASP A 2 22.43 12.30 21.50
C ASP A 2 21.10 12.04 20.80
N ASN A 3 20.87 12.75 19.71
CA ASN A 3 19.72 12.56 18.83
C ASN A 3 19.87 11.25 18.05
N PHE A 4 19.73 10.12 18.73
CA PHE A 4 19.44 8.83 18.11
C PHE A 4 18.01 8.85 17.55
N LYS A 5 17.75 9.71 16.55
CA LYS A 5 16.69 9.43 15.58
C LYS A 5 17.15 8.18 14.85
N LYS A 6 16.78 7.02 15.38
CA LYS A 6 16.87 5.74 14.69
C LYS A 6 16.06 5.93 13.41
N ASN A 7 16.73 6.31 12.32
CA ASN A 7 16.17 6.45 10.99
C ASN A 7 15.75 5.05 10.52
N SER A 8 14.70 4.52 11.14
CA SER A 8 14.20 3.19 10.82
C SER A 8 13.57 3.33 9.45
N SER A 9 14.16 2.66 8.47
CA SER A 9 13.59 2.59 7.13
C SER A 9 12.10 2.25 7.23
N PRO A 10 11.21 2.93 6.47
CA PRO A 10 9.82 2.55 6.39
C PRO A 10 9.65 1.17 5.74
N TRP A 11 10.67 0.67 5.04
CA TRP A 11 10.70 -0.68 4.49
C TRP A 11 11.09 -1.70 5.56
N LYS A 12 10.14 -2.54 5.96
CA LYS A 12 10.32 -3.71 6.83
C LYS A 12 10.45 -4.97 5.96
N LEU A 13 11.27 -5.93 6.40
CA LEU A 13 11.52 -7.19 5.69
C LEU A 13 11.96 -7.03 4.21
N GLY A 14 12.43 -5.85 3.82
CA GLY A 14 12.85 -5.52 2.46
C GLY A 14 11.74 -5.05 1.51
N PHE A 15 10.46 -5.37 1.76
CA PHE A 15 9.34 -5.10 0.85
C PHE A 15 8.04 -4.57 1.49
N ILE A 16 7.88 -4.68 2.82
CA ILE A 16 6.68 -4.17 3.51
C ILE A 16 6.89 -2.68 3.81
N TYR A 17 6.08 -1.81 3.21
CA TYR A 17 6.13 -0.38 3.52
C TYR A 17 5.24 -0.05 4.73
N TYR A 18 5.85 0.50 5.78
CA TYR A 18 5.19 0.84 7.04
C TYR A 18 5.68 2.21 7.52
N ASN A 19 4.87 3.25 7.32
CA ASN A 19 5.17 4.61 7.76
C ASN A 19 3.92 5.31 8.32
N LYS A 20 3.87 5.57 9.63
CA LYS A 20 2.73 6.21 10.31
C LYS A 20 2.55 7.69 9.95
N ASP A 21 3.65 8.35 9.54
CA ASP A 21 3.68 9.76 9.20
C ASP A 21 3.26 10.01 7.74
N ASP A 22 3.38 8.99 6.89
CA ASP A 22 2.97 9.05 5.49
C ASP A 22 1.47 8.79 5.33
N LYS A 23 0.70 9.83 5.01
CA LYS A 23 -0.76 9.75 4.84
C LYS A 23 -1.21 9.31 3.45
N ARG A 24 -0.28 9.08 2.51
CA ARG A 24 -0.63 8.60 1.17
C ARG A 24 -1.28 7.22 1.25
N LEU A 25 -2.31 7.00 0.44
CA LEU A 25 -2.95 5.69 0.29
C LEU A 25 -2.04 4.72 -0.46
N PHE A 26 -1.39 5.18 -1.52
CA PHE A 26 -0.53 4.34 -2.34
C PHE A 26 0.83 5.02 -2.57
N PRO A 27 1.73 5.00 -1.57
CA PRO A 27 3.07 5.58 -1.72
C PRO A 27 3.87 4.89 -2.84
N PRO A 28 4.89 5.55 -3.39
CA PRO A 28 5.72 4.97 -4.44
C PRO A 28 6.45 3.72 -3.94
N LYS A 29 6.55 2.71 -4.80
CA LYS A 29 7.31 1.48 -4.52
C LYS A 29 8.81 1.81 -4.37
N ARG A 30 9.57 0.95 -3.66
CA ARG A 30 11.00 1.14 -3.40
C ARG A 30 11.83 1.36 -4.67
N THR A 31 11.46 0.68 -5.75
CA THR A 31 12.09 0.76 -7.07
C THR A 31 11.69 2.02 -7.87
N LYS A 32 10.95 2.95 -7.26
CA LYS A 32 10.40 4.19 -7.87
C LYS A 32 9.44 3.97 -9.04
N MET A 33 9.10 2.73 -9.37
CA MET A 33 8.13 2.40 -10.41
C MET A 33 6.90 1.74 -9.80
N GLY A 34 5.75 2.40 -10.00
CA GLY A 34 4.48 1.99 -9.42
C GLY A 34 4.33 2.38 -7.94
N TRP A 35 3.30 1.81 -7.33
CA TRP A 35 2.85 2.13 -5.99
C TRP A 35 2.86 0.90 -5.07
N THR A 36 2.72 1.13 -3.77
CA THR A 36 2.63 0.09 -2.74
C THR A 36 1.57 0.44 -1.71
N ILE A 37 1.28 -0.49 -0.79
CA ILE A 37 0.37 -0.28 0.33
C ILE A 37 1.19 0.24 1.51
N ASN A 38 0.69 1.27 2.19
CA ASN A 38 1.19 1.64 3.49
C ASN A 38 0.47 0.84 4.58
N PHE A 39 1.12 -0.21 5.08
CA PHE A 39 0.55 -1.07 6.13
C PHE A 39 0.40 -0.37 7.49
N ALA A 40 0.91 0.85 7.65
CA ALA A 40 0.66 1.68 8.82
C ALA A 40 -0.60 2.56 8.69
N ASN A 41 -1.23 2.62 7.53
CA ASN A 41 -2.40 3.45 7.24
C ASN A 41 -3.62 2.57 6.95
N PRO A 42 -4.62 2.47 7.87
CA PRO A 42 -5.82 1.68 7.66
C PRO A 42 -6.57 2.04 6.36
N TRP A 43 -6.55 3.31 5.97
CA TRP A 43 -7.17 3.77 4.73
C TRP A 43 -6.48 3.23 3.47
N SER A 44 -5.15 3.05 3.51
CA SER A 44 -4.39 2.42 2.43
C SER A 44 -4.82 0.96 2.24
N ILE A 45 -5.01 0.24 3.35
CA ILE A 45 -5.46 -1.15 3.34
C ILE A 45 -6.89 -1.25 2.81
N ILE A 46 -7.81 -0.41 3.29
CA ILE A 46 -9.20 -0.34 2.81
C ILE A 46 -9.24 -0.03 1.31
N ALA A 47 -8.47 0.96 0.85
CA ALA A 47 -8.40 1.31 -0.56
C ALA A 47 -7.91 0.14 -1.42
N MET A 48 -6.90 -0.61 -0.97
CA MET A 48 -6.45 -1.80 -1.68
C MET A 48 -7.55 -2.89 -1.75
N LEU A 49 -8.25 -3.13 -0.64
CA LEU A 49 -9.36 -4.09 -0.62
C LEU A 49 -10.46 -3.70 -1.60
N LEU A 50 -10.81 -2.42 -1.69
CA LEU A 50 -11.79 -1.91 -2.65
C LEU A 50 -11.34 -2.13 -4.10
N VAL A 51 -10.06 -1.91 -4.41
CA VAL A 51 -9.50 -2.19 -5.74
C VAL A 51 -9.62 -3.67 -6.08
N ILE A 52 -9.25 -4.56 -5.16
CA ILE A 52 -9.34 -6.02 -5.35
C ILE A 52 -10.79 -6.45 -5.61
N ILE A 53 -11.73 -5.99 -4.77
CA ILE A 53 -13.16 -6.29 -4.91
C ILE A 53 -13.68 -5.79 -6.25
N SER A 54 -13.32 -4.56 -6.66
CA SER A 54 -13.75 -3.99 -7.94
C SER A 54 -13.28 -4.82 -9.13
N ILE A 55 -12.02 -5.28 -9.11
CA ILE A 55 -11.47 -6.14 -10.16
C ILE A 55 -12.24 -7.46 -10.25
N ILE A 56 -12.54 -8.09 -9.11
CA ILE A 56 -13.30 -9.35 -9.06
C ILE A 56 -14.71 -9.14 -9.64
N LEU A 57 -15.44 -8.13 -9.17
CA LEU A 57 -16.80 -7.84 -9.64
C LEU A 57 -16.85 -7.54 -11.13
N ILE A 58 -15.90 -6.74 -11.64
CA ILE A 58 -15.78 -6.46 -13.07
C ILE A 58 -15.48 -7.74 -13.84
N GLY A 59 -14.54 -8.56 -13.35
CA GLY A 59 -14.22 -9.86 -13.94
C GLY A 59 -15.44 -10.76 -14.05
N GLU A 60 -16.20 -10.92 -12.97
CA GLU A 60 -17.44 -11.70 -12.94
C GLU A 60 -18.52 -11.13 -13.87
N TYR A 61 -18.66 -9.80 -13.92
CA TYR A 61 -19.61 -9.16 -14.83
C TYR A 61 -19.26 -9.44 -16.31
N LEU A 62 -17.98 -9.37 -16.66
CA LEU A 62 -17.50 -9.63 -18.02
C LEU A 62 -17.65 -11.11 -18.40
N THR A 63 -17.42 -12.06 -17.48
CA THR A 63 -17.61 -13.49 -17.77
C THR A 63 -19.08 -13.87 -17.90
N LYS A 64 -19.97 -13.25 -17.10
CA LYS A 64 -21.42 -13.50 -17.17
C LYS A 64 -22.07 -12.97 -18.45
N THR A 65 -21.53 -11.91 -19.04
CA THR A 65 -22.09 -11.24 -20.23
C THR A 65 -21.62 -11.88 -21.54
N ARG A 66 -20.71 -12.85 -21.48
CA ARG A 66 -20.23 -13.64 -22.62
C ARG A 66 -21.04 -14.93 -22.77
#